data_AF-A0A653Q666-F1
#
_entry.id   AF-A0A653Q666-F1
#
_cell.length_a   1.000
_cell.length_b   1.000
_cell.length_c   1.000
_cell.angle_alpha   90.00
_cell.angle_beta   90.00
_cell.angle_gamma   90.00
#
_symmetry.space_group_name_H-M   'P 1'
#
loop_
_entity.id
_entity.type
_entity.pdbx_description
1 polymer ?
#
loop_
_entity_poly.entity_id
_entity_poly.type
_entity_poly.pdbx_seq_one_letter_code
_entity_poly.pdbx_strand_id
1 'polypeptide(L)'
;MTITDSIKASLLVLSISAANICSAESYSESFEIPDSEWRIESQCSTVAKATQCTISVNDGNTEEKVLNYPAPPASASYEAHIFLLTFGCGTACSATYAYKLGGHLGGPFPLVEATDNEREVVMSLGAKSVLFYRMFDNSDEPLHEITPDLNDSNLLDVVDDSSLEDHIFRLSYLTENGLEELQYEAPQ
;
A
#
# COMPACT_ATOMS: atom_id res chain seq x y z
N MET A 1 7.37 -24.19 -79.90
CA MET A 1 8.52 -23.30 -80.16
C MET A 1 8.14 -21.92 -79.67
N THR A 2 8.76 -21.27 -78.71
CA THR A 2 9.99 -21.51 -77.92
C THR A 2 9.84 -20.52 -76.75
N ILE A 3 9.90 -21.01 -75.50
CA ILE A 3 9.95 -20.16 -74.30
C ILE A 3 11.42 -20.08 -73.93
N THR A 4 11.99 -18.88 -73.87
CA THR A 4 13.36 -18.63 -73.38
C THR A 4 13.33 -17.57 -72.29
N ASP A 5 13.69 -18.03 -71.09
CA ASP A 5 14.57 -17.45 -70.07
C ASP A 5 14.57 -15.94 -69.81
N SER A 6 14.39 -15.56 -68.53
CA SER A 6 15.56 -15.31 -67.67
C SER A 6 15.17 -14.94 -66.23
N ILE A 7 15.73 -15.69 -65.30
CA ILE A 7 15.75 -15.45 -63.85
C ILE A 7 16.76 -14.33 -63.56
N LYS A 8 16.36 -13.30 -62.82
CA LYS A 8 17.28 -12.45 -62.04
C LYS A 8 16.79 -12.34 -60.61
N ALA A 9 17.41 -13.13 -59.74
CA ALA A 9 17.29 -13.01 -58.30
C ALA A 9 18.11 -11.80 -57.83
N SER A 10 17.45 -10.80 -57.25
CA SER A 10 18.10 -9.74 -56.48
C SER A 10 17.91 -10.05 -55.00
N LEU A 11 19.00 -10.45 -54.35
CA LEU A 11 19.12 -10.57 -52.90
C LEU A 11 19.13 -9.16 -52.28
N LEU A 12 18.01 -8.74 -51.71
CA LEU A 12 17.97 -7.64 -50.76
C LEU A 12 18.35 -8.18 -49.38
N VAL A 13 19.60 -7.95 -49.00
CA VAL A 13 20.11 -8.19 -47.65
C VAL A 13 19.45 -7.16 -46.72
N LEU A 14 18.45 -7.60 -45.94
CA LEU A 14 17.89 -6.83 -44.83
C LEU A 14 18.86 -6.91 -43.65
N SER A 15 19.64 -5.85 -43.46
CA SER A 15 20.40 -5.60 -42.24
C SER A 15 19.43 -5.32 -41.09
N ILE A 16 19.08 -6.36 -40.33
CA ILE A 16 18.34 -6.23 -39.07
C ILE A 16 19.32 -5.63 -38.06
N SER A 17 19.27 -4.31 -37.87
CA SER A 17 19.91 -3.67 -36.73
C SER A 17 19.18 -4.17 -35.48
N ALA A 18 19.85 -5.01 -34.68
CA ALA A 18 19.39 -5.34 -33.34
C ALA A 18 19.50 -4.07 -32.47
N ALA A 19 18.49 -3.21 -32.53
CA ALA A 19 18.24 -2.28 -31.45
C ALA A 19 17.88 -3.14 -30.24
N ASN A 20 18.78 -3.23 -29.27
CA ASN A 20 18.43 -3.60 -27.90
C ASN A 20 17.47 -2.51 -27.40
N ILE A 21 16.19 -2.64 -27.74
CA ILE A 21 15.14 -1.85 -27.14
C ILE A 21 15.05 -2.41 -25.72
N CYS A 22 15.63 -1.70 -24.76
CA CYS A 22 15.19 -1.81 -23.38
C CYS A 22 13.73 -1.35 -23.36
N SER A 23 12.80 -2.25 -23.67
CA SER A 23 11.37 -1.97 -23.58
C SER A 23 11.06 -1.75 -22.10
N ALA A 24 10.82 -0.49 -21.73
CA ALA A 24 10.21 -0.20 -20.45
C ALA A 24 8.78 -0.74 -20.51
N GLU A 25 8.48 -1.75 -19.70
CA GLU A 25 7.11 -2.22 -19.52
C GLU A 25 6.39 -1.19 -18.67
N SER A 26 5.33 -0.60 -19.21
CA SER A 26 4.48 0.35 -18.50
C SER A 26 3.07 -0.22 -18.43
N TYR A 27 2.43 -0.04 -17.28
CA TYR A 27 1.04 -0.42 -17.08
C TYR A 27 0.37 0.58 -16.12
N SER A 28 -0.95 0.59 -16.15
CA SER A 28 -1.76 1.41 -15.26
C SER A 28 -2.80 0.54 -14.59
N GLU A 29 -3.05 0.82 -13.32
CA GLU A 29 -4.06 0.17 -12.50
C GLU A 29 -4.89 1.23 -11.79
N SER A 30 -6.18 0.95 -11.63
CA SER A 30 -7.11 1.81 -10.90
C SER A 30 -7.84 1.00 -9.84
N PHE A 31 -7.91 1.53 -8.63
CA PHE A 31 -8.64 0.94 -7.51
C PHE A 31 -9.79 1.87 -7.12
N GLU A 32 -11.02 1.41 -7.27
CA GLU A 32 -12.21 2.15 -6.83
C GLU A 32 -12.35 2.03 -5.31
N ILE A 33 -12.63 3.14 -4.62
CA ILE A 33 -12.90 3.11 -3.18
C ILE A 33 -14.42 2.97 -2.99
N PRO A 34 -14.91 1.92 -2.29
CA PRO A 34 -16.33 1.75 -2.03
C PRO A 34 -16.94 2.98 -1.38
N ASP A 35 -18.17 3.32 -1.79
CA ASP A 35 -18.95 4.45 -1.26
C ASP A 35 -18.27 5.83 -1.34
N SER A 36 -17.30 5.99 -2.25
CA SER A 36 -16.56 7.22 -2.48
C SER A 36 -16.55 7.60 -3.96
N GLU A 37 -16.41 8.90 -4.25
CA GLU A 37 -16.15 9.41 -5.61
C GLU A 37 -14.67 9.30 -6.01
N TRP A 38 -13.80 9.06 -5.03
CA TRP A 38 -12.37 8.95 -5.21
C TRP A 38 -11.96 7.55 -5.66
N ARG A 39 -10.97 7.50 -6.55
CA ARG A 39 -10.25 6.30 -6.94
C ARG A 39 -8.75 6.49 -6.76
N ILE A 40 -8.03 5.39 -6.62
CA ILE A 40 -6.57 5.39 -6.63
C ILE A 40 -6.09 5.01 -8.02
N GLU A 41 -5.21 5.82 -8.59
CA GLU A 41 -4.57 5.55 -9.88
C GLU A 41 -3.09 5.25 -9.67
N SER A 42 -2.62 4.15 -10.27
CA SER A 42 -1.22 3.72 -10.22
C SER A 42 -0.66 3.68 -11.64
N GLN A 43 0.31 4.54 -11.93
CA GLN A 43 1.04 4.54 -13.20
C GLN A 43 2.43 3.95 -13.00
N CYS A 44 2.64 2.73 -13.47
CA CYS A 44 3.85 1.95 -13.21
C CYS A 44 4.72 1.85 -14.45
N SER A 45 6.04 1.92 -14.24
CA SER A 45 7.05 1.69 -15.27
C SER A 45 8.19 0.82 -14.71
N THR A 46 8.64 -0.13 -15.52
CA THR A 46 9.75 -1.03 -15.18
C THR A 46 10.96 -0.69 -16.03
N VAL A 47 12.05 -0.26 -15.40
CA VAL A 47 13.33 0.02 -16.06
C VAL A 47 14.42 -0.76 -15.34
N ALA A 48 15.21 -1.54 -16.09
CA ALA A 48 16.33 -2.31 -15.54
C ALA A 48 15.97 -3.20 -14.33
N LYS A 49 14.79 -3.83 -14.34
CA LYS A 49 14.23 -4.69 -13.29
C LYS A 49 13.78 -3.98 -12.00
N ALA A 50 13.76 -2.65 -11.98
CA ALA A 50 13.12 -1.88 -10.93
C ALA A 50 11.78 -1.34 -11.44
N THR A 51 10.69 -1.70 -10.76
CA THR A 51 9.37 -1.12 -10.99
C THR A 51 9.23 0.13 -10.13
N GLN A 52 8.69 1.18 -10.72
CA GLN A 52 8.30 2.40 -10.01
C GLN A 52 6.91 2.81 -10.46
N CYS A 53 6.02 2.98 -9.49
CA CYS A 53 4.64 3.41 -9.65
C CYS A 53 4.49 4.82 -9.09
N THR A 54 3.84 5.70 -9.85
CA THR A 54 3.30 6.96 -9.33
C THR A 54 1.87 6.69 -8.87
N ILE A 55 1.59 6.96 -7.59
CA ILE A 55 0.29 6.76 -6.98
C ILE A 55 -0.40 8.12 -6.85
N SER A 56 -1.61 8.23 -7.37
CA SER A 56 -2.45 9.43 -7.33
C SER A 56 -3.83 9.10 -6.75
N VAL A 57 -4.48 10.09 -6.15
CA VAL A 57 -5.93 10.07 -5.86
C VAL A 57 -6.64 10.89 -6.93
N ASN A 58 -7.81 10.42 -7.38
CA ASN A 58 -8.54 11.04 -8.48
C ASN A 58 -10.06 10.98 -8.27
N ASP A 59 -10.77 12.11 -8.37
CA ASP A 59 -12.25 12.19 -8.30
C ASP A 59 -12.93 12.44 -9.68
N GLY A 60 -12.14 12.48 -10.76
CA GLY A 60 -12.53 12.82 -12.12
C GLY A 60 -12.36 14.30 -12.49
N ASN A 61 -12.24 15.19 -11.51
CA ASN A 61 -12.00 16.63 -11.69
C ASN A 61 -10.61 17.05 -11.19
N THR A 62 -10.14 16.38 -10.14
CA THR A 62 -8.91 16.61 -9.42
C THR A 62 -8.09 15.33 -9.45
N GLU A 63 -6.84 15.42 -9.88
CA GLU A 63 -5.85 14.38 -9.70
C GLU A 63 -4.72 14.96 -8.83
N GLU A 64 -4.44 14.33 -7.69
CA GLU A 64 -3.32 14.72 -6.84
C GLU A 64 -2.39 13.53 -6.65
N LYS A 65 -1.10 13.75 -6.96
CA LYS A 65 -0.06 12.76 -6.74
C LYS A 65 0.19 12.63 -5.24
N VAL A 66 0.11 11.39 -4.73
CA VAL A 66 0.35 11.07 -3.32
C VAL A 66 1.81 10.70 -3.08
N LEU A 67 2.29 9.62 -3.72
CA LEU A 67 3.66 9.14 -3.54
C LEU A 67 4.19 8.39 -4.78
N ASN A 68 5.49 8.07 -4.75
CA ASN A 68 6.06 7.05 -5.62
C ASN A 68 6.30 5.77 -4.80
N TYR A 69 5.94 4.60 -5.33
CA TYR A 69 6.15 3.32 -4.64
C TYR A 69 6.58 2.23 -5.63
N PRO A 70 7.30 1.16 -5.20
CA PRO A 70 7.72 0.08 -6.10
C PRO A 70 6.59 -0.80 -6.68
N ALA A 71 5.36 -0.61 -6.23
CA ALA A 71 4.18 -1.40 -6.60
C ALA A 71 2.90 -0.55 -6.42
N PRO A 72 1.78 -0.92 -7.07
CA PRO A 72 0.45 -0.39 -6.71
C PRO A 72 0.07 -0.80 -5.27
N PRO A 73 -0.83 -0.05 -4.60
CA PRO A 73 -1.35 -0.44 -3.30
C PRO A 73 -2.17 -1.73 -3.41
N ALA A 74 -2.10 -2.56 -2.37
CA ALA A 74 -2.89 -3.78 -2.25
C ALA A 74 -4.35 -3.47 -1.88
N SER A 75 -4.57 -2.37 -1.15
CA SER A 75 -5.90 -1.88 -0.80
C SER A 75 -5.87 -0.38 -0.53
N ALA A 76 -7.03 0.25 -0.59
CA ALA A 76 -7.23 1.65 -0.23
C ALA A 76 -8.60 1.88 0.40
N SER A 77 -8.68 2.87 1.29
CA SER A 77 -9.93 3.39 1.84
C SER A 77 -9.90 4.92 1.93
N TYR A 78 -11.08 5.52 2.08
CA TYR A 78 -11.24 6.95 2.26
C TYR A 78 -12.35 7.23 3.27
N GLU A 79 -11.99 7.83 4.40
CA GLU A 79 -12.92 8.15 5.48
C GLU A 79 -12.40 9.39 6.24
N ALA A 80 -13.31 10.23 6.75
CA ALA A 80 -12.98 11.46 7.48
C ALA A 80 -11.90 12.33 6.77
N HIS A 81 -11.98 12.42 5.44
CA HIS A 81 -11.04 13.17 4.59
C HIS A 81 -9.60 12.64 4.58
N ILE A 82 -9.38 11.37 4.96
CA ILE A 82 -8.09 10.71 4.97
C ILE A 82 -8.14 9.50 4.04
N PHE A 83 -7.17 9.41 3.14
CA PHE A 83 -6.89 8.22 2.35
C PHE A 83 -5.93 7.33 3.13
N LEU A 84 -6.27 6.04 3.24
CA LEU A 84 -5.33 5.02 3.72
C LEU A 84 -4.93 4.16 2.53
N LEU A 85 -3.63 4.08 2.26
CA LEU A 85 -3.06 3.31 1.16
C LEU A 85 -2.16 2.22 1.74
N THR A 86 -2.57 0.96 1.62
CA THR A 86 -1.81 -0.17 2.15
C THR A 86 -1.05 -0.87 1.04
N PHE A 87 0.26 -1.00 1.22
CA PHE A 87 1.16 -1.66 0.29
C PHE A 87 1.70 -2.95 0.92
N GLY A 88 1.73 -4.03 0.13
CA GLY A 88 2.43 -5.24 0.55
C GLY A 88 3.95 -5.08 0.47
N CYS A 89 4.66 -5.65 1.45
CA CYS A 89 6.13 -5.77 1.44
C CYS A 89 6.61 -7.23 1.59
N GLY A 90 5.72 -8.21 1.44
CA GLY A 90 6.01 -9.64 1.55
C GLY A 90 4.82 -10.41 2.14
N THR A 91 5.00 -11.68 2.48
CA THR A 91 3.93 -12.54 3.02
C THR A 91 3.47 -12.20 4.45
N ALA A 92 4.19 -11.34 5.16
CA ALA A 92 3.91 -10.98 6.56
C ALA A 92 4.30 -9.51 6.84
N CYS A 93 4.16 -8.64 5.85
CA CYS A 93 4.56 -7.25 5.95
C CYS A 93 3.62 -6.37 5.12
N SER A 94 3.10 -5.31 5.75
CA SER A 94 2.42 -4.22 5.07
C SER A 94 2.99 -2.87 5.52
N ALA A 95 2.92 -1.89 4.63
CA ALA A 95 3.22 -0.50 4.89
C ALA A 95 1.99 0.32 4.50
N THR A 96 1.37 0.99 5.48
CA THR A 96 0.20 1.83 5.26
C THR A 96 0.58 3.29 5.32
N TYR A 97 0.16 4.08 4.34
CA TYR A 97 0.33 5.53 4.35
C TYR A 97 -1.03 6.19 4.56
N ALA A 98 -1.05 7.23 5.39
CA ALA A 98 -2.21 8.12 5.56
C ALA A 98 -1.98 9.37 4.72
N TYR A 99 -2.99 9.84 4.01
CA TYR A 99 -2.86 11.00 3.14
C TYR A 99 -4.08 11.92 3.21
N LYS A 100 -3.85 13.22 3.25
CA LYS A 100 -4.89 14.26 3.07
C LYS A 100 -4.57 15.07 1.83
N LEU A 101 -5.62 15.48 1.12
CA LEU A 101 -5.54 16.40 -0.02
C LEU A 101 -4.75 17.66 0.37
N GLY A 102 -3.96 18.18 -0.56
CA GLY A 102 -3.04 19.30 -0.31
C GLY A 102 -1.66 18.88 0.19
N GLY A 103 -1.28 17.61 0.05
CA GLY A 103 0.11 17.15 0.20
C GLY A 103 0.54 16.69 1.60
N HIS A 104 -0.39 16.42 2.52
CA HIS A 104 -0.03 15.90 3.84
C HIS A 104 0.03 14.38 3.80
N LEU A 105 1.25 13.82 3.82
CA LEU A 105 1.50 12.39 3.82
C LEU A 105 2.08 11.96 5.16
N GLY A 106 1.50 10.91 5.73
CA GLY A 106 1.86 10.29 6.99
C GLY A 106 2.28 8.84 6.83
N GLY A 107 3.13 8.36 7.75
CA GLY A 107 3.68 7.00 7.74
C GLY A 107 5.01 6.88 6.97
N PRO A 108 5.42 5.65 6.60
CA PRO A 108 4.64 4.42 6.61
C PRO A 108 4.40 3.85 8.02
N PHE A 109 3.19 3.34 8.25
CA PHE A 109 2.82 2.59 9.44
C PHE A 109 2.88 1.08 9.17
N PRO A 110 3.58 0.29 10.00
CA PRO A 110 3.64 -1.15 9.83
C PRO A 110 2.32 -1.80 10.28
N LEU A 111 1.84 -2.82 9.56
CA LEU A 111 0.77 -3.74 10.01
C LEU A 111 -0.39 -3.03 10.75
N VAL A 112 -1.03 -2.07 10.07
CA VAL A 112 -2.18 -1.34 10.60
C VAL A 112 -3.40 -2.26 10.66
N GLU A 113 -4.00 -2.37 11.83
CA GLU A 113 -5.22 -3.18 12.05
C GLU A 113 -6.48 -2.33 12.17
N ALA A 114 -6.38 -1.18 12.82
CA ALA A 114 -7.49 -0.26 12.97
C ALA A 114 -7.03 1.20 12.93
N THR A 115 -7.94 2.09 12.57
CA THR A 115 -7.66 3.53 12.45
C THR A 115 -8.80 4.35 13.01
N ASP A 116 -8.49 5.36 13.81
CA ASP A 116 -9.39 6.45 14.17
C ASP A 116 -9.05 7.64 13.28
N ASN A 117 -9.76 7.75 12.15
CA ASN A 117 -9.51 8.80 11.16
C ASN A 117 -9.94 10.18 11.68
N GLU A 118 -10.90 10.25 12.61
CA GLU A 118 -11.33 11.52 13.20
C GLU A 118 -10.31 12.08 14.19
N ARG A 119 -9.62 11.21 14.96
CA ARG A 119 -8.52 11.60 15.87
C ARG A 119 -7.13 11.44 15.27
N GLU A 120 -7.06 10.99 14.02
CA GLU A 120 -5.83 10.82 13.23
C GLU A 120 -4.83 9.87 13.90
N VAL A 121 -5.32 8.74 14.44
CA VAL A 121 -4.52 7.73 15.13
C VAL A 121 -4.63 6.38 14.43
N VAL A 122 -3.52 5.69 14.28
CA VAL A 122 -3.49 4.31 13.79
C VAL A 122 -3.08 3.35 14.90
N MET A 123 -3.68 2.17 14.90
CA MET A 123 -3.25 1.02 15.70
C MET A 123 -2.51 0.04 14.80
N SER A 124 -1.27 -0.23 15.15
CA SER A 124 -0.33 -1.10 14.44
C SER A 124 0.10 -2.27 15.31
N LEU A 125 0.31 -3.44 14.71
CA LEU A 125 0.83 -4.60 15.43
C LEU A 125 2.32 -4.82 15.20
N GLY A 126 3.06 -4.93 16.30
CA GLY A 126 4.39 -5.51 16.35
C GLY A 126 4.34 -6.99 16.76
N ALA A 127 5.51 -7.64 16.74
CA ALA A 127 5.61 -9.05 17.12
C ALA A 127 5.26 -9.34 18.60
N LYS A 128 5.33 -8.32 19.47
CA LYS A 128 5.10 -8.45 20.92
C LYS A 128 4.31 -7.30 21.52
N SER A 129 3.97 -6.28 20.74
CA SER A 129 3.34 -5.07 21.24
C SER A 129 2.35 -4.50 20.23
N VAL A 130 1.38 -3.75 20.77
CA VAL A 130 0.48 -2.90 20.00
C VAL A 130 1.00 -1.48 20.09
N LEU A 131 1.14 -0.85 18.93
CA LEU A 131 1.72 0.47 18.75
C LEU A 131 0.64 1.42 18.25
N PHE A 132 0.57 2.61 18.82
CA PHE A 132 -0.36 3.65 18.41
C PHE A 132 0.41 4.84 17.87
N TYR A 133 0.12 5.30 16.66
CA TYR A 133 0.83 6.42 16.03
C TYR A 133 -0.14 7.54 15.68
N ARG A 134 0.36 8.79 15.71
CA ARG A 134 -0.35 9.92 15.07
C ARG A 134 -0.07 9.86 13.58
N MET A 135 -1.11 9.92 12.75
CA MET A 135 -1.00 9.79 11.30
C MET A 135 -0.09 10.85 10.67
N PHE A 136 -0.20 12.10 11.11
CA PHE A 136 0.48 13.24 10.47
C PHE A 136 1.47 13.96 11.40
N ASP A 137 1.98 13.25 12.40
CA ASP A 137 3.14 13.73 13.14
C ASP A 137 4.42 13.36 12.37
N ASN A 138 5.42 14.24 12.39
CA ASN A 138 6.71 13.97 11.72
C ASN A 138 7.62 13.07 12.56
N SER A 139 7.03 12.24 13.41
CA SER A 139 7.70 11.38 14.37
C SER A 139 7.48 9.92 14.00
N ASP A 140 8.58 9.16 13.97
CA ASP A 140 8.52 7.70 13.85
C ASP A 140 8.23 7.04 15.22
N GLU A 141 8.16 7.81 16.30
CA GLU A 141 7.88 7.30 17.64
C GLU A 141 6.36 7.10 17.84
N PRO A 142 5.95 5.95 18.41
CA PRO A 142 4.55 5.73 18.76
C PRO A 142 4.12 6.69 19.87
N LEU A 143 2.88 7.18 19.79
CA LEU A 143 2.18 7.89 20.86
C LEU A 143 2.09 7.03 22.12
N HIS A 144 1.86 5.74 21.93
CA HIS A 144 1.72 4.76 23.00
C HIS A 144 2.09 3.36 22.51
N GLU A 145 2.60 2.55 23.42
CA GLU A 145 2.91 1.14 23.18
C GLU A 145 2.38 0.31 24.35
N ILE A 146 1.66 -0.76 24.03
CA ILE A 146 1.15 -1.74 25.00
C ILE A 146 1.80 -3.08 24.67
N THR A 147 2.52 -3.63 25.66
CA THR A 147 3.14 -4.96 25.55
C THR A 147 2.36 -5.95 26.42
N PRO A 148 1.43 -6.73 25.83
CA PRO A 148 0.72 -7.77 26.57
C PRO A 148 1.67 -8.88 27.04
N ASP A 149 1.35 -9.53 28.15
CA ASP A 149 2.10 -10.68 28.64
C ASP A 149 1.71 -11.94 27.86
N LEU A 150 2.49 -12.25 26.83
CA LEU A 150 2.24 -13.37 25.91
C LEU A 150 3.17 -14.56 26.15
N ASN A 151 3.94 -14.56 27.24
CA ASN A 151 5.08 -15.46 27.40
C ASN A 151 5.98 -15.42 26.13
N ASP A 152 6.27 -16.57 25.54
CA ASP A 152 7.10 -16.68 24.33
C ASP A 152 6.32 -16.50 23.01
N SER A 153 4.97 -16.42 23.04
CA SER A 153 4.13 -16.32 21.83
C SER A 153 4.23 -14.98 21.11
N ASN A 154 4.22 -14.97 19.78
CA ASN A 154 4.13 -13.75 18.99
C ASN A 154 2.69 -13.22 19.02
N LEU A 155 2.53 -11.91 19.21
CA LEU A 155 1.21 -11.27 19.22
C LEU A 155 0.44 -11.56 17.93
N LEU A 156 1.11 -11.49 16.78
CA LEU A 156 0.52 -11.70 15.46
C LEU A 156 -0.07 -13.12 15.27
N ASP A 157 0.37 -14.09 16.07
CA ASP A 157 -0.10 -15.48 16.00
C ASP A 157 -1.33 -15.73 16.90
N VAL A 158 -1.66 -14.78 17.79
CA VAL A 158 -2.68 -14.97 18.84
C VAL A 158 -3.76 -13.89 18.84
N VAL A 159 -3.69 -12.88 17.98
CA VAL A 159 -4.80 -11.92 17.78
C VAL A 159 -6.03 -12.67 17.28
N ASP A 160 -7.17 -12.42 17.92
CA ASP A 160 -8.47 -12.96 17.57
C ASP A 160 -9.31 -11.94 16.78
N ASP A 161 -9.42 -10.72 17.31
CA ASP A 161 -10.20 -9.63 16.71
C ASP A 161 -9.65 -8.26 17.08
N SER A 162 -9.96 -7.25 16.25
CA SER A 162 -9.62 -5.85 16.50
C SER A 162 -10.75 -4.92 16.05
N SER A 163 -10.99 -3.86 16.81
CA SER A 163 -12.04 -2.89 16.48
C SER A 163 -11.76 -1.49 17.01
N LEU A 164 -12.51 -0.52 16.50
CA LEU A 164 -12.60 0.85 17.01
C LEU A 164 -14.07 1.16 17.30
N GLU A 165 -14.37 1.56 18.53
CA GLU A 165 -15.70 2.02 18.94
C GLU A 165 -15.54 3.20 19.89
N ASP A 166 -16.29 4.29 19.66
CA ASP A 166 -16.24 5.51 20.47
C ASP A 166 -14.81 6.04 20.72
N HIS A 167 -13.95 5.97 19.69
CA HIS A 167 -12.53 6.33 19.72
C HIS A 167 -11.64 5.47 20.65
N ILE A 168 -12.15 4.30 21.05
CA ILE A 168 -11.42 3.31 21.83
C ILE A 168 -11.04 2.17 20.91
N PHE A 169 -9.74 2.01 20.69
CA PHE A 169 -9.19 0.83 20.06
C PHE A 169 -9.30 -0.35 21.00
N ARG A 170 -9.75 -1.49 20.46
CA ARG A 170 -9.85 -2.77 21.16
C ARG A 170 -9.08 -3.81 20.37
N LEU A 171 -8.29 -4.63 21.07
CA LEU A 171 -7.66 -5.82 20.50
C LEU A 171 -7.90 -6.99 21.45
N SER A 172 -8.54 -8.04 20.94
CA SER A 172 -8.72 -9.31 21.64
C SER A 172 -7.66 -10.31 21.20
N TYR A 173 -7.03 -11.00 22.15
CA TYR A 173 -5.96 -11.96 21.89
C TYR A 173 -6.02 -13.15 22.85
N LEU A 174 -5.54 -14.30 22.38
CA LEU A 174 -5.55 -15.55 23.14
C LEU A 174 -4.30 -15.70 24.01
N THR A 175 -4.50 -16.03 25.27
CA THR A 175 -3.45 -16.43 26.23
C THR A 175 -3.67 -17.87 26.70
N GLU A 176 -2.76 -18.38 27.52
CA GLU A 176 -2.95 -19.67 28.20
C GLU A 176 -4.15 -19.67 29.17
N ASN A 177 -4.58 -18.49 29.63
CA ASN A 177 -5.70 -18.32 30.56
C ASN A 177 -7.04 -18.07 29.84
N GLY A 178 -7.03 -17.94 28.52
CA GLY A 178 -8.21 -17.66 27.69
C GLY A 178 -8.07 -16.38 26.89
N LEU A 179 -9.21 -15.87 26.40
CA LEU A 179 -9.26 -14.62 25.64
C LEU A 179 -9.10 -13.43 26.59
N GLU A 180 -8.16 -12.54 26.27
CA GLU A 180 -7.94 -11.26 26.94
C GLU A 180 -8.19 -10.10 25.95
N GLU A 181 -8.39 -8.90 26.49
CA GLU A 181 -8.62 -7.69 25.70
C GLU A 181 -7.76 -6.55 26.23
N LEU A 182 -7.12 -5.81 25.32
CA LEU A 182 -6.55 -4.50 25.61
C LEU A 182 -7.40 -3.40 25.00
N GLN A 183 -7.40 -2.24 25.65
CA GLN A 183 -8.11 -1.05 25.21
C GLN A 183 -7.19 0.17 25.25
N TYR A 184 -7.31 1.05 24.27
CA TYR A 184 -6.63 2.34 24.24
C TYR A 184 -7.54 3.41 23.65
N GLU A 185 -7.81 4.47 24.41
CA GLU A 185 -8.54 5.64 23.90
C GLU A 185 -7.58 6.54 23.13
N ALA A 186 -7.89 6.80 21.86
CA ALA A 186 -7.11 7.67 21.00
C ALA A 186 -7.07 9.11 21.57
N PRO A 187 -5.90 9.74 21.71
CA PRO A 187 -5.84 11.12 22.20
C PRO A 187 -6.44 12.11 21.18
N GLN A 188 -7.02 13.19 21.70
CA GLN A 188 -7.44 14.34 20.90
C GLN A 188 -6.26 15.00 20.17
#